data_AF-Q476X3-F1
#
_entry.id   AF-Q476X3-F1
#
_cell.length_a   1.000
_cell.length_b   1.000
_cell.length_c   1.000
_cell.angle_alpha   90.00
_cell.angle_beta   90.00
_cell.angle_gamma   90.00
#
_symmetry.space_group_name_H-M   'P 1'
#
loop_
_entity.id
_entity.type
_entity.pdbx_description
1 polymer ?
#
loop_
_entity_poly.entity_id
_entity_poly.type
_entity_poly.pdbx_seq_one_letter_code
_entity_poly.pdbx_strand_id
1 'polypeptide(L)' 'MSDSPRHRLLPDCEEVHHLTMKGMDRPLSWSERLRVRSHLVICDACTRFSAQMQMMRSAMRRLGQDDQDGDMPDSPR' A
#
# COMPACT_ATOMS: atom_id res chain seq x y z
N MET A 1 1.83 23.36 12.74
CA MET A 1 0.58 23.22 11.95
C MET A 1 -0.16 22.04 12.53
N SER A 2 -1.44 22.26 12.85
CA SER A 2 -2.37 21.48 13.69
C SER A 2 -2.29 19.95 13.52
N ASP A 3 -2.51 19.12 14.54
CA ASP A 3 -3.85 18.90 15.09
C ASP A 3 -3.87 18.09 16.40
N SER A 4 -4.96 18.23 17.16
CA SER A 4 -5.15 17.84 18.57
C SER A 4 -5.50 16.35 18.78
N PRO A 5 -5.16 15.73 19.94
CA PRO A 5 -5.45 14.33 20.20
C PRO A 5 -6.86 14.16 20.80
N ARG A 6 -7.87 13.92 19.96
CA ARG A 6 -9.16 13.35 20.39
C ARG A 6 -9.76 12.40 19.37
N HIS A 7 -9.19 11.21 19.16
CA HIS A 7 -10.01 10.03 18.83
C HIS A 7 -9.21 8.72 18.91
N ARG A 8 -9.42 7.92 19.96
CA ARG A 8 -8.76 6.61 20.13
C ARG A 8 -9.47 5.47 19.34
N LEU A 9 -10.29 5.80 18.35
CA LEU A 9 -11.17 4.86 17.64
C LEU A 9 -11.11 4.96 16.09
N LEU A 10 -10.65 6.08 15.52
CA LEU A 10 -10.44 6.23 14.08
C LEU A 10 -8.95 6.53 13.87
N PRO A 11 -8.27 5.83 12.95
CA PRO A 11 -6.87 6.11 12.68
C PRO A 11 -6.73 7.51 12.10
N ASP A 12 -5.69 8.21 12.53
CA ASP A 12 -5.34 9.52 12.00
C ASP A 12 -4.49 9.38 10.71
N CYS A 13 -4.18 10.52 10.09
CA CYS A 13 -3.42 10.56 8.84
C CYS A 13 -2.03 9.88 8.97
N GLU A 14 -1.34 10.04 10.10
CA GLU A 14 -0.03 9.44 10.34
C GLU A 14 -0.13 7.93 10.44
N GLU A 15 -1.11 7.41 11.20
CA GLU A 15 -1.32 5.96 11.29
C GLU A 15 -1.70 5.36 9.93
N VAL A 16 -2.51 6.05 9.12
CA VAL A 16 -2.85 5.61 7.76
C VAL A 16 -1.63 5.62 6.83
N HIS A 17 -0.77 6.64 6.93
CA HIS A 17 0.48 6.69 6.17
C HIS A 17 1.39 5.53 6.55
N HIS A 18 1.55 5.27 7.85
CA HIS A 18 2.35 4.17 8.36
C HIS A 18 1.80 2.81 7.92
N LEU A 19 0.48 2.58 8.01
CA LEU A 19 -0.18 1.37 7.52
C LEU A 19 -0.06 1.22 6.00
N THR A 20 -0.16 2.32 5.25
CA THR A 20 -0.01 2.29 3.78
C THR A 20 1.41 1.90 3.38
N MET A 21 2.43 2.47 4.03
CA MET A 21 3.84 2.12 3.81
C MET A 21 4.14 0.69 4.24
N LYS A 22 3.73 0.30 5.45
CA LYS A 22 3.78 -1.09 5.93
C LYS A 22 3.13 -2.06 4.95
N GLY A 23 2.04 -1.61 4.32
CA GLY A 23 1.30 -2.33 3.31
C GLY A 23 2.09 -2.58 2.03
N MET A 24 3.13 -1.79 1.73
CA MET A 24 4.05 -1.98 0.60
C MET A 24 5.09 -3.08 0.85
N ASP A 25 5.61 -3.16 2.07
CA ASP A 25 6.59 -4.19 2.45
C ASP A 25 5.91 -5.53 2.71
N ARG A 26 4.77 -5.51 3.40
CA ARG A 26 4.04 -6.72 3.80
C ARG A 26 2.54 -6.60 3.58
N PRO A 27 1.82 -7.71 3.38
CA PRO A 27 0.37 -7.68 3.32
C PRO A 27 -0.20 -7.22 4.67
N LEU A 28 -1.07 -6.21 4.62
CA LEU A 28 -1.87 -5.79 5.78
C LEU A 28 -2.89 -6.86 6.16
N SER A 29 -3.11 -7.01 7.46
CA SER A 29 -4.21 -7.80 8.00
C SER A 29 -5.57 -7.19 7.68
N TRP A 30 -6.63 -7.99 7.79
CA TRP A 30 -8.00 -7.55 7.52
C TRP A 30 -8.42 -6.34 8.35
N SER A 31 -8.05 -6.31 9.64
CA SER A 31 -8.36 -5.19 10.54
C SER A 31 -7.62 -3.91 10.16
N GLU A 32 -6.35 -4.00 9.78
CA GLU A 32 -5.55 -2.85 9.32
C GLU A 32 -6.10 -2.27 8.01
N ARG A 33 -6.53 -3.14 7.09
CA ARG A 33 -7.20 -2.69 5.85
C ARG A 33 -8.48 -1.93 6.14
N LEU A 34 -9.27 -2.38 7.12
CA LEU A 34 -10.50 -1.70 7.50
C LEU A 34 -10.21 -0.32 8.12
N ARG A 35 -9.18 -0.23 8.98
CA ARG A 35 -8.70 1.04 9.53
C ARG A 35 -8.33 2.03 8.44
N VAL A 36 -7.47 1.63 7.50
CA VAL A 36 -7.07 2.49 6.37
C VAL A 36 -8.31 2.95 5.60
N ARG A 37 -9.15 2.01 5.15
CA ARG A 37 -10.38 2.33 4.40
C ARG A 37 -11.30 3.30 5.14
N SER A 38 -11.46 3.13 6.45
CA SER A 38 -12.33 4.00 7.27
C SER A 38 -11.89 5.46 7.27
N HIS A 39 -10.59 5.73 7.08
CA HIS A 39 -10.05 7.08 7.00
C HIS A 39 -10.02 7.61 5.56
N LEU A 40 -9.76 6.75 4.57
CA LEU A 40 -9.75 7.15 3.17
C LEU A 40 -11.10 7.76 2.72
N VAL A 41 -12.22 7.29 3.29
CA VAL A 41 -13.55 7.83 2.95
C VAL A 41 -13.78 9.27 3.46
N ILE A 42 -13.02 9.73 4.45
CA ILE A 42 -13.16 11.09 5.02
C ILE A 42 -12.03 12.03 4.63
N CYS A 43 -10.88 11.50 4.19
CA CYS A 43 -9.68 12.28 3.91
C CYS A 43 -9.19 12.05 2.47
N ASP A 44 -9.42 13.05 1.62
CA ASP A 44 -9.02 13.01 0.20
C ASP A 44 -7.48 12.96 0.04
N ALA A 45 -6.73 13.64 0.91
CA ALA A 45 -5.28 13.64 0.87
C ALA A 45 -4.69 12.23 1.05
N CYS A 46 -5.18 11.49 2.06
CA CYS A 46 -4.77 10.11 2.29
C CYS A 46 -5.21 9.18 1.15
N THR A 47 -6.37 9.45 0.52
CA THR A 47 -6.86 8.68 -0.63
C THR A 47 -5.93 8.81 -1.83
N ARG A 48 -5.50 10.03 -2.15
CA ARG A 48 -4.53 10.29 -3.23
C ARG A 48 -3.19 9.62 -2.94
N PHE A 49 -2.70 9.73 -1.70
CA PHE A 49 -1.45 9.07 -1.29
C PHE A 49 -1.52 7.54 -1.46
N SER A 50 -2.60 6.91 -0.98
CA SER A 50 -2.80 5.47 -1.12
C SER A 50 -2.87 5.02 -2.58
N ALA A 51 -3.48 5.82 -3.46
CA ALA A 51 -3.53 5.56 -4.90
C ALA A 51 -2.12 5.63 -5.55
N GLN A 52 -1.30 6.61 -5.18
CA GLN A 52 0.07 6.73 -5.67
C GLN A 52 0.92 5.50 -5.31
N MET A 53 0.84 5.05 -4.06
CA MET A 53 1.57 3.88 -3.59
C MET A 53 1.13 2.59 -4.31
N GLN A 54 -0.16 2.44 -4.60
CA GLN A 54 -0.67 1.32 -5.38
C GLN A 54 -0.19 1.35 -6.83
N MET A 55 -0.09 2.53 -7.45
CA MET A 55 0.52 2.69 -8.78
C MET A 55 1.97 2.26 -8.77
N MET A 56 2.78 2.78 -7.84
CA MET A 56 4.20 2.41 -7.70
C MET A 56 4.37 0.90 -7.55
N ARG A 57 3.56 0.27 -6.69
CA ARG A 57 3.61 -1.17 -6.47
C ARG A 57 3.23 -1.99 -7.70
N SER A 58 2.29 -1.51 -8.49
CA SER A 58 1.86 -2.18 -9.70
C SER A 58 2.91 -2.06 -10.81
N ALA A 59 3.60 -0.91 -10.91
CA ALA A 59 4.74 -0.75 -11.79
C ALA A 59 5.90 -1.68 -11.39
N MET A 60 6.29 -1.71 -10.10
CA MET A 60 7.33 -2.61 -9.59
C MET A 60 7.03 -4.09 -9.88
N ARG A 61 5.77 -4.51 -9.73
CA ARG A 61 5.35 -5.89 -10.04
C ARG A 61 5.46 -6.24 -11.52
N ARG A 62 5.17 -5.28 -12.41
CA ARG A 62 5.32 -5.50 -13.87
C ARG A 62 6.79 -5.67 -14.23
N LEU A 63 7.64 -4.78 -13.73
CA LEU A 63 9.09 -4.86 -13.98
C LEU A 63 9.71 -6.18 -13.48
N GLY A 64 9.32 -6.67 -12.30
CA GLY A 64 9.82 -7.97 -11.79
C GLY A 64 9.19 -9.20 -12.43
N GLN A 65 8.16 -9.04 -13.27
CA GLN A 65 7.59 -10.14 -14.07
C GLN A 65 8.34 -10.29 -15.40
N ASP A 66 8.81 -9.19 -15.98
CA ASP A 66 9.55 -9.19 -17.24
C ASP A 66 10.89 -9.98 -17.15
N ASP A 67 11.46 -10.17 -15.95
CA ASP A 67 12.67 -10.99 -15.73
C ASP A 67 12.41 -12.51 -15.70
N GLN A 68 11.15 -12.97 -15.57
CA GLN A 68 10.79 -14.39 -15.46
C GLN A 68 10.34 -15.04 -16.78
N ASP A 69 10.23 -14.25 -17.85
CA ASP A 69 9.96 -14.73 -19.22
C ASP A 69 11.27 -15.01 -19.99
N GLY A 70 12.37 -15.20 -19.27
CA GLY A 70 13.62 -15.80 -19.78
C GLY A 70 13.63 -17.32 -19.60
N ASP A 71 12.56 -18.00 -20.02
CA ASP A 71 12.58 -19.44 -20.27
C ASP A 71 13.61 -19.72 -21.38
N MET A 72 14.83 -19.99 -20.96
CA MET A 72 15.73 -20.83 -21.74
C MET A 72 15.28 -22.26 -21.49
N PRO A 73 14.60 -22.94 -22.44
CA PRO A 73 14.52 -24.37 -22.38
C PRO A 73 15.95 -24.91 -22.51
N ASP A 74 16.46 -25.40 -21.38
CA ASP A 74 17.58 -26.32 -21.27
C ASP A 74 17.48 -27.35 -22.38
N SER A 75 18.54 -27.45 -23.18
CA SER A 75 18.70 -28.41 -24.26
C SER A 75 19.47 -29.61 -23.71
N PRO A 76 18.87 -30.79 -23.53
CA PRO A 76 19.62 -32.01 -23.24
C PRO A 76 19.87 -32.80 -24.53
N ARG A 77 21.14 -32.78 -24.96
CA ARG A 77 21.88 -33.71 -25.84
C ARG A 77 21.52 -33.83 -27.32
#